data_AF-A0A382YVW6-F1
#
_entry.id   AF-A0A382YVW6-F1
#
_cell.length_a   1.000
_cell.length_b   1.000
_cell.length_c   1.000
_cell.angle_alpha   90.00
_cell.angle_beta   90.00
_cell.angle_gamma   90.00
#
_symmetry.space_group_name_H-M   'P 1'
#
loop_
_entity.id
_entity.type
_entity.pdbx_description
1 polymer ?
#
loop_
_entity_poly.entity_id
_entity_poly.type
_entity_poly.pdbx_seq_one_letter_code
_entity_poly.pdbx_strand_id
1 'polypeptide(L)'
;MNETFILLLLLGASSGFVAGLLGVGGGLIIVPILLYLLAPTVSQSVLMHTAIGTALAVIVFTSISSVYAHHKHGAILWKNFIKLTPTILLGSFSGALVAKYLSFDFLRIFFACF
;
A
#
# COMPACT_ATOMS: atom_id res chain seq x y z
N MET A 1 -3.75 -3.71 -23.99
CA MET A 1 -2.59 -4.27 -23.26
C MET A 1 -1.46 -3.25 -23.09
N ASN A 2 -1.09 -2.48 -24.12
CA ASN A 2 0.02 -1.53 -24.03
C ASN A 2 -0.27 -0.30 -23.16
N GLU A 3 -1.50 0.24 -23.22
CA GLU A 3 -1.88 1.44 -22.46
C GLU A 3 -1.92 1.20 -20.95
N THR A 4 -2.53 0.10 -20.50
CA THR A 4 -2.60 -0.26 -19.07
C THR A 4 -1.22 -0.44 -18.46
N PHE A 5 -0.28 -1.01 -19.21
CA PHE A 5 1.10 -1.19 -18.75
C PHE A 5 1.81 0.15 -18.52
N ILE A 6 1.64 1.10 -19.44
CA ILE A 6 2.18 2.46 -19.28
C ILE A 6 1.56 3.15 -18.07
N LEU A 7 0.24 3.02 -17.87
CA LEU A 7 -0.46 3.59 -16.71
C LEU A 7 0.04 3.01 -15.39
N LEU A 8 0.31 1.69 -15.32
CA LEU A 8 0.88 1.05 -14.12
C LEU A 8 2.30 1.54 -13.83
N LEU A 9 3.13 1.72 -14.86
CA LEU A 9 4.48 2.29 -14.70
C LEU A 9 4.42 3.73 -14.20
N LEU A 10 3.56 4.56 -14.78
CA LEU A 10 3.37 5.95 -14.35
C LEU A 10 2.80 6.02 -12.93
N LEU A 11 1.85 5.15 -12.60
CA LEU A 11 1.31 5.04 -11.24
C LEU A 11 2.41 4.72 -10.25
N GLY A 12 3.21 3.66 -10.49
CA GLY A 12 4.28 3.27 -9.58
C GLY A 12 5.36 4.35 -9.43
N ALA A 13 5.74 5.02 -10.52
CA ALA A 13 6.72 6.09 -10.50
C ALA A 13 6.21 7.32 -9.72
N SER A 14 4.99 7.78 -10.02
CA SER A 14 4.39 8.94 -9.36
C SER A 14 4.07 8.66 -7.89
N SER A 15 3.48 7.50 -7.57
CA SER A 15 3.19 7.12 -6.20
C SER A 15 4.46 6.92 -5.39
N GLY A 16 5.52 6.33 -5.98
CA GLY A 16 6.81 6.16 -5.34
C GLY A 16 7.49 7.49 -5.03
N PHE A 17 7.43 8.45 -5.97
CA PHE A 17 7.93 9.81 -5.75
C PHE A 17 7.20 10.52 -4.62
N VAL A 18 5.86 10.51 -4.63
CA VAL A 18 5.04 11.13 -3.57
C VAL A 18 5.25 10.43 -2.23
N ALA A 19 5.33 9.10 -2.22
CA ALA A 19 5.62 8.32 -1.01
C ALA A 19 6.99 8.65 -0.43
N GLY A 20 8.01 8.86 -1.28
CA GLY A 20 9.35 9.28 -0.86
C GLY A 20 9.37 10.71 -0.29
N LEU A 21 8.60 11.63 -0.88
CA LEU A 21 8.53 13.03 -0.42
C LEU A 21 7.77 13.20 0.89
N LEU A 22 6.61 12.52 1.02
CA LEU A 22 5.71 12.67 2.17
C LEU A 22 5.96 11.62 3.26
N GLY A 23 6.63 10.51 2.94
CA GLY A 23 6.89 9.41 3.88
C GLY A 23 5.68 8.52 4.20
N VAL A 24 4.55 8.65 3.47
CA VAL A 24 3.26 8.00 3.81
C VAL A 24 3.05 6.64 3.08
N GLY A 25 4.03 6.14 2.33
CA GLY A 25 3.97 4.81 1.68
C GLY A 25 3.09 4.72 0.42
N GLY A 26 2.40 5.78 -0.02
CA GLY A 26 1.74 5.86 -1.33
C GLY A 26 0.47 5.00 -1.51
N GLY A 27 0.15 4.11 -0.57
CA GLY A 27 -1.00 3.20 -0.64
C GLY A 27 -2.35 3.88 -0.82
N LEU A 28 -2.54 5.03 -0.17
CA LEU A 28 -3.73 5.88 -0.31
C LEU A 28 -4.02 6.28 -1.77
N ILE A 29 -2.97 6.47 -2.57
CA ILE A 29 -3.08 6.84 -3.98
C ILE A 29 -3.18 5.59 -4.85
N ILE A 30 -2.39 4.56 -4.54
CA ILE A 30 -2.29 3.35 -5.37
C ILE A 30 -3.60 2.55 -5.36
N VAL A 31 -4.23 2.35 -4.20
CA VAL A 31 -5.44 1.51 -4.07
C VAL A 31 -6.61 2.00 -4.94
N PRO A 32 -7.07 3.26 -4.88
CA PRO A 32 -8.19 3.73 -5.70
C PRO A 32 -7.87 3.69 -7.20
N ILE A 33 -6.62 3.94 -7.60
CA ILE A 33 -6.23 3.89 -9.01
C ILE A 33 -6.18 2.43 -9.50
N LEU A 34 -5.64 1.50 -8.70
CA LEU A 34 -5.67 0.07 -9.03
C LEU A 34 -7.10 -0.47 -9.10
N LEU A 35 -8.01 -0.03 -8.23
CA LEU A 35 -9.43 -0.36 -8.32
C LEU A 35 -10.02 0.00 -9.69
N TYR A 36 -9.74 1.20 -10.17
CA TYR A 36 -10.21 1.66 -11.47
C TYR A 36 -9.56 0.89 -12.63
N LEU A 37 -8.25 0.68 -12.58
CA LEU A 37 -7.50 0.00 -13.65
C LEU A 37 -7.79 -1.51 -13.73
N LEU A 38 -8.08 -2.16 -12.60
CA LEU A 38 -8.34 -3.60 -12.53
C LEU A 38 -9.82 -3.96 -12.65
N ALA A 39 -10.75 -3.02 -12.43
CA ALA A 39 -12.20 -3.28 -12.57
C ALA A 39 -12.62 -3.95 -13.89
N PRO A 40 -12.02 -3.63 -15.06
CA PRO A 40 -12.38 -4.28 -16.32
C PRO A 40 -11.87 -5.72 -16.48
N THR A 41 -10.86 -6.14 -15.71
CA THR A 41 -10.13 -7.40 -15.92
C THR A 41 -10.23 -8.38 -14.75
N VAL A 42 -10.56 -7.87 -13.55
CA VAL A 42 -10.64 -8.65 -12.31
C VAL A 42 -12.09 -8.69 -11.84
N SER A 43 -12.56 -9.87 -11.41
CA SER A 43 -13.92 -10.01 -10.89
C SER A 43 -14.13 -9.18 -9.63
N GLN A 44 -15.31 -8.57 -9.49
CA GLN A 44 -15.65 -7.72 -8.35
C GLN A 44 -15.44 -8.41 -7.00
N SER A 45 -15.63 -9.74 -6.93
CA SER A 45 -15.44 -10.55 -5.71
C SER A 45 -14.03 -10.50 -5.14
N VAL A 46 -12.99 -10.29 -5.97
CA VAL A 46 -11.59 -10.25 -5.53
C VAL A 46 -10.93 -8.90 -5.80
N LEU A 47 -11.62 -7.98 -6.51
CA LEU A 47 -11.06 -6.71 -6.97
C LEU A 47 -10.47 -5.86 -5.83
N MET A 48 -11.19 -5.67 -4.71
CA MET A 48 -10.65 -4.93 -3.55
C MET A 48 -9.42 -5.63 -2.96
N HIS A 49 -9.49 -6.95 -2.74
CA HIS A 49 -8.37 -7.71 -2.17
C HIS A 49 -7.14 -7.69 -3.07
N THR A 50 -7.32 -7.77 -4.39
CA THR A 50 -6.23 -7.65 -5.37
C THR A 50 -5.63 -6.25 -5.34
N ALA A 51 -6.45 -5.20 -5.41
CA ALA A 51 -5.95 -3.81 -5.38
C ALA A 51 -5.18 -3.50 -4.09
N ILE A 52 -5.73 -3.88 -2.92
CA ILE A 52 -5.08 -3.68 -1.62
C ILE A 52 -3.78 -4.50 -1.54
N GLY A 53 -3.82 -5.78 -1.92
CA GLY A 53 -2.65 -6.66 -1.88
C GLY A 53 -1.51 -6.18 -2.77
N THR A 54 -1.82 -5.76 -4.00
CA THR A 54 -0.84 -5.18 -4.93
C THR A 54 -0.27 -3.87 -4.39
N ALA A 55 -1.11 -2.98 -3.83
CA ALA A 55 -0.63 -1.75 -3.21
C ALA A 55 0.32 -2.01 -2.04
N LEU A 56 0.00 -2.98 -1.18
CA LEU A 56 0.87 -3.39 -0.07
C LEU A 56 2.21 -3.93 -0.57
N ALA A 57 2.22 -4.71 -1.66
CA ALA A 57 3.47 -5.18 -2.27
C ALA A 57 4.35 -4.02 -2.75
N VAL A 58 3.77 -2.97 -3.32
CA VAL A 58 4.50 -1.75 -3.70
C VAL A 58 5.01 -1.00 -2.46
N ILE A 59 4.18 -0.89 -1.41
CA ILE A 59 4.54 -0.21 -0.15
C ILE A 59 5.83 -0.80 0.45
N VAL A 60 6.04 -2.12 0.37
CA VAL A 60 7.26 -2.76 0.88
C VAL A 60 8.53 -2.12 0.29
N PHE A 61 8.59 -1.96 -1.03
CA PHE A 61 9.75 -1.36 -1.69
C PHE A 61 9.94 0.11 -1.33
N THR A 62 8.85 0.88 -1.30
CA THR A 62 8.93 2.31 -0.92
C THR A 62 9.34 2.49 0.54
N SER A 63 8.90 1.59 1.42
CA SER A 63 9.21 1.62 2.85
C SER A 63 10.67 1.27 3.11
N ILE A 64 11.23 0.30 2.38
CA ILE A 64 12.67 -0.01 2.43
C ILE A 64 13.49 1.22 2.00
N SER A 65 13.10 1.86 0.90
CA SER A 65 13.75 3.09 0.41
C SER A 65 13.69 4.22 1.44
N SER A 66 12.52 4.44 2.05
CA SER A 66 12.31 5.45 3.09
C SER A 66 13.15 5.18 4.34
N VAL A 67 13.14 3.95 4.87
CA VAL A 67 13.96 3.55 6.03
C VAL A 67 15.44 3.75 5.72
N TYR A 68 15.92 3.38 4.53
CA TYR A 68 17.31 3.61 4.14
C TYR A 68 17.68 5.10 4.14
N ALA A 69 16.85 5.95 3.54
CA ALA A 69 17.07 7.39 3.50
C ALA A 69 17.08 8.03 4.90
N HIS A 70 16.09 7.70 5.75
CA HIS A 70 16.04 8.20 7.12
C HIS A 70 17.19 7.68 7.98
N HIS A 71 17.63 6.43 7.75
CA HIS A 71 18.79 5.88 8.44
C HIS A 71 20.06 6.67 8.10
N LYS A 72 20.28 6.97 6.82
CA LYS A 72 21.43 7.76 6.36
C LYS A 72 21.47 9.17 6.98
N HIS A 73 20.30 9.74 7.29
CA HIS A 73 20.20 11.03 7.97
C HIS A 73 20.24 10.94 9.51
N GLY A 74 20.45 9.76 10.09
CA GLY A 74 20.45 9.56 11.55
C GLY A 74 19.10 9.80 12.21
N ALA A 75 18.01 9.84 11.43
CA ALA A 75 16.67 10.23 11.89
C ALA A 75 15.86 9.06 12.49
N ILE A 76 16.48 7.89 12.68
CA ILE A 76 15.81 6.68 13.18
C ILE A 76 16.23 6.39 14.63
N LEU A 77 15.25 6.46 15.53
CA LEU A 77 15.40 5.99 16.91
C LEU A 77 15.26 4.46 16.96
N TRP A 78 16.33 3.73 16.67
CA TRP A 78 16.34 2.26 16.56
C TRP A 78 15.77 1.53 17.79
N LYS A 79 15.99 2.07 19.00
CA LYS A 79 15.42 1.51 20.23
C LYS A 79 13.89 1.53 20.22
N ASN A 80 13.28 2.59 19.68
CA ASN A 80 11.83 2.70 19.59
C ASN A 80 11.30 1.86 18.42
N PHE A 81 12.01 1.87 17.29
CA PHE A 81 11.69 1.05 16.13
C PHE A 81 11.53 -0.41 16.52
N ILE A 82 12.56 -1.02 17.15
CA ILE A 82 12.54 -2.43 17.54
C ILE A 82 11.42 -2.74 18.55
N LYS A 83 11.10 -1.82 19.46
CA LYS A 83 10.01 -2.00 20.43
C LYS A 83 8.64 -1.96 19.77
N LEU A 84 8.44 -1.10 18.77
CA LEU A 84 7.16 -0.93 18.08
C LEU A 84 6.93 -2.01 17.02
N THR A 85 7.99 -2.44 16.32
CA THR A 85 7.93 -3.46 15.26
C THR A 85 7.07 -4.68 15.59
N PRO A 86 7.24 -5.40 16.73
CA PRO A 86 6.42 -6.58 17.01
C PRO A 86 4.93 -6.25 17.15
N THR A 87 4.58 -5.12 17.76
CA THR A 87 3.17 -4.70 17.90
C THR A 87 2.56 -4.30 16.55
N ILE A 88 3.34 -3.64 15.69
CA ILE A 88 2.91 -3.29 14.33
C ILE A 88 2.75 -4.55 13.47
N LEU A 89 3.67 -5.51 13.56
CA LEU A 89 3.57 -6.78 12.85
C LEU A 89 2.36 -7.58 13.30
N LEU A 90 2.10 -7.68 14.61
CA LEU A 90 0.91 -8.36 15.12
C LEU A 90 -0.37 -7.64 14.67
N GLY A 91 -0.45 -6.32 14.83
CA GLY A 91 -1.61 -5.55 14.43
C GLY A 91 -1.90 -5.62 12.92
N SER A 92 -0.87 -5.50 12.08
CA SER A 92 -1.01 -5.61 10.62
C SER A 92 -1.39 -7.02 10.19
N PHE A 93 -0.81 -8.05 10.79
CA PHE A 93 -1.16 -9.44 10.49
C PHE A 93 -2.60 -9.76 10.90
N SER A 94 -3.00 -9.40 12.12
CA SER A 94 -4.39 -9.55 12.58
C SER A 94 -5.37 -8.78 11.69
N GLY A 95 -5.04 -7.54 11.31
CA GLY A 95 -5.84 -6.73 10.40
C GLY A 95 -5.99 -7.38 9.02
N ALA A 96 -4.91 -7.96 8.47
CA ALA A 96 -4.96 -8.68 7.20
C ALA A 96 -5.84 -9.95 7.28
N LEU A 97 -5.80 -10.68 8.40
CA LEU A 97 -6.68 -11.82 8.62
C LEU A 97 -8.14 -11.41 8.67
N VAL A 98 -8.47 -10.32 9.38
CA VAL A 98 -9.85 -9.80 9.42
C VAL A 98 -10.30 -9.34 8.03
N ALA A 99 -9.43 -8.60 7.31
CA ALA A 99 -9.74 -8.08 5.98
C ALA A 99 -10.11 -9.16 4.95
N LYS A 100 -9.59 -10.38 5.10
CA LYS A 100 -9.97 -11.53 4.26
C LYS A 100 -11.46 -11.85 4.32
N TYR A 101 -12.11 -11.59 5.45
CA TYR A 101 -13.53 -11.91 5.67
C TYR A 101 -14.46 -10.70 5.42
N LEU A 102 -13.91 -9.53 5.10
CA LEU A 102 -14.69 -8.33 4.84
C LEU A 102 -15.20 -8.31 3.39
N SER A 103 -16.42 -7.78 3.21
CA SER A 103 -17.04 -7.66 1.89
C SER A 103 -16.37 -6.59 1.04
N PHE A 104 -16.56 -6.69 -0.27
CA PHE A 104 -16.12 -5.68 -1.25
C PHE A 104 -16.57 -4.28 -0.86
N ASP A 105 -17.87 -4.10 -0.56
CA ASP A 105 -18.43 -2.78 -0.25
C ASP A 105 -17.88 -2.20 1.04
N PHE A 106 -17.68 -3.04 2.07
CA PHE A 106 -17.08 -2.57 3.32
C PHE A 106 -15.64 -2.09 3.09
N LEU A 107 -14.81 -2.89 2.41
CA LEU A 107 -13.42 -2.50 2.12
C LEU A 107 -13.37 -1.24 1.24
N ARG A 108 -14.26 -1.13 0.25
CA ARG A 108 -14.35 0.04 -0.64
C ARG A 108 -14.68 1.31 0.14
N ILE A 109 -15.70 1.26 1.01
CA ILE A 109 -16.12 2.42 1.81
C ILE A 109 -15.03 2.76 2.83
N PHE A 110 -14.46 1.76 3.50
CA PHE A 110 -13.37 1.95 4.47
C PHE A 110 -12.20 2.71 3.83
N PHE A 111 -11.74 2.27 2.65
CA PHE A 111 -10.66 2.95 1.93
C PHE A 111 -11.05 4.32 1.36
N ALA A 112 -12.34 4.56 1.11
CA ALA A 112 -12.80 5.88 0.69
C ALA A 112 -12.82 6.90 1.85
N CYS A 113 -12.93 6.43 3.10
CA CYS A 113 -12.95 7.28 4.30
C CYS A 113 -11.59 7.47 4.96
N PHE A 114 -10.64 6.56 4.74
CA PHE A 114 -9.28 6.60 5.28
C PHE A 114 -8.41 7.63 4.56
#